data_AF-A0A3P8QE07-F1
#
_entry.id   AF-A0A3P8QE07-F1
#
_cell.length_a   1.000
_cell.length_b   1.000
_cell.length_c   1.000
_cell.angle_alpha   90.00
_cell.angle_beta   90.00
_cell.angle_gamma   90.00
#
_symmetry.space_group_name_H-M   'P 1'
#
loop_
_entity.id
_entity.type
_entity.pdbx_description
1 polymer ?
#
loop_
_entity_poly.entity_id
_entity_poly.type
_entity_poly.pdbx_seq_one_letter_code
_entity_poly.pdbx_strand_id
1 'polypeptide(L)'
;MAVLLETSLGDIVIDLFTDERPKTCLNFLKLCKIKYYNYCLIHNVQRDFIMQAGDPTGTGRGGESVYSKLYGDQARFFDLEKMPRIKHKKKGTVSMVNNGNDQHGSQFLITTGENLDYLDGVHTVFGEVTEGMDVLNKINEAFVDKDFVPFQDIRINHTVILDDPFDDPPDLPVPDRSPEPTKEQLDSGRIGADEVVDDTDGKGAEELEEKLKEKEAKTQAILLEMVGDLPDADVKPPENVLFVCKLNPVTTDEDLEIIFSRFGCIKSCEIIRDWKTGDSLCYAFIEFEKDADFFLYHCLKKVSSRNWQ
;
A
#
# COMPACT_ATOMS: atom_id res chain seq x y z
N MET A 1 6.24 29.58 -12.10
CA MET A 1 7.12 28.51 -11.58
C MET A 1 6.25 27.32 -11.24
N ALA A 2 6.64 26.10 -11.55
CA ALA A 2 5.72 24.96 -11.48
C ALA A 2 6.31 23.74 -10.77
N VAL A 3 5.45 23.01 -10.06
CA VAL A 3 5.75 21.73 -9.42
C VAL A 3 4.73 20.71 -9.88
N LEU A 4 5.22 19.55 -10.31
CA LEU A 4 4.42 18.38 -10.63
C LEU A 4 4.33 17.47 -9.39
N LEU A 5 3.10 17.17 -8.97
CA LEU A 5 2.79 16.16 -7.98
C LEU A 5 2.28 14.91 -8.70
N GLU A 6 3.08 13.84 -8.66
CA GLU A 6 2.66 12.51 -9.13
C GLU A 6 1.88 11.87 -7.99
N THR A 7 0.56 11.73 -8.15
CA THR A 7 -0.31 11.09 -7.15
C THR A 7 -0.72 9.69 -7.60
N SER A 8 -1.24 8.88 -6.68
CA SER A 8 -1.78 7.55 -7.02
C SER A 8 -2.95 7.59 -8.02
N LEU A 9 -3.64 8.73 -8.17
CA LEU A 9 -4.75 8.89 -9.10
C LEU A 9 -4.36 9.62 -10.41
N GLY A 10 -3.10 10.05 -10.53
CA GLY A 10 -2.57 10.77 -11.67
C GLY A 10 -1.79 12.02 -11.28
N ASP A 11 -1.47 12.82 -12.28
CA ASP A 11 -0.55 13.94 -12.18
C ASP A 11 -1.27 15.27 -11.96
N ILE A 12 -0.76 16.11 -11.06
CA ILE A 12 -1.27 17.46 -10.80
C ILE A 12 -0.11 18.45 -10.92
N VAL A 13 -0.25 19.44 -11.80
CA VAL A 13 0.72 20.52 -11.97
C VAL A 13 0.23 21.76 -11.24
N ILE A 14 1.08 22.32 -10.39
CA ILE A 14 0.81 23.51 -9.59
C ILE A 14 1.74 24.63 -9.99
N ASP A 15 1.18 25.75 -10.43
CA ASP A 15 1.89 27.00 -10.60
C ASP A 15 1.96 27.76 -9.27
N LEU A 16 3.16 28.21 -8.92
CA LEU A 16 3.47 28.91 -7.68
C LEU A 16 3.60 30.41 -7.90
N PHE A 17 3.04 31.18 -6.97
CA PHE A 17 3.09 32.64 -6.92
C PHE A 17 4.34 33.11 -6.18
N THR A 18 5.51 32.84 -6.75
CA THR A 18 6.81 33.08 -6.07
C THR A 18 7.11 34.55 -5.82
N ASP A 19 6.58 35.45 -6.64
CA ASP A 19 6.80 36.90 -6.49
C ASP A 19 5.91 37.46 -5.37
N GLU A 20 4.68 36.97 -5.28
CA GLU A 20 3.71 37.37 -4.26
C GLU A 20 3.94 36.68 -2.91
N ARG A 21 4.44 35.44 -2.92
CA ARG A 21 4.59 34.54 -1.76
C ARG A 21 5.96 33.88 -1.69
N PRO A 22 7.07 34.66 -1.65
CA PRO A 22 8.40 34.11 -1.76
C PRO A 22 8.73 33.12 -0.63
N LYS A 23 8.36 33.41 0.62
CA LYS A 23 8.70 32.51 1.75
C LYS A 23 7.90 31.21 1.69
N THR A 24 6.61 31.32 1.41
CA THR A 24 5.73 30.14 1.34
C THR A 24 6.10 29.24 0.16
N CYS A 25 6.39 29.82 -1.01
CA CYS A 25 6.83 29.08 -2.18
C CYS A 25 8.21 28.47 -1.98
N LEU A 26 9.16 29.19 -1.36
CA LEU A 26 10.48 28.65 -1.01
C LEU A 26 10.33 27.43 -0.10
N ASN A 27 9.52 27.53 0.95
CA ASN A 27 9.25 26.40 1.85
C ASN A 27 8.72 25.19 1.07
N PHE A 28 7.69 25.37 0.25
CA PHE A 28 7.09 24.29 -0.53
C PHE A 28 8.10 23.66 -1.51
N LEU A 29 8.81 24.48 -2.30
CA LEU A 29 9.80 24.02 -3.27
C LEU A 29 10.93 23.24 -2.61
N LYS A 30 11.48 23.74 -1.50
CA LYS A 30 12.59 23.05 -0.82
C LYS A 30 12.10 21.78 -0.12
N LEU A 31 10.88 21.72 0.39
CA LEU A 31 10.26 20.48 0.88
C LEU A 31 10.08 19.44 -0.25
N CYS A 32 9.63 19.85 -1.45
CA CYS A 32 9.61 18.99 -2.63
C CYS A 32 11.02 18.48 -2.99
N LYS A 33 12.03 19.35 -2.89
CA LYS A 33 13.42 19.03 -3.26
C LYS A 33 14.02 17.95 -2.36
N ILE A 34 13.80 18.05 -1.06
CA ILE A 34 14.23 17.02 -0.09
C ILE A 34 13.31 15.79 -0.06
N LYS A 35 12.36 15.68 -1.01
CA LYS A 35 11.40 14.57 -1.12
C LYS A 35 10.53 14.37 0.12
N TYR A 36 10.26 15.46 0.84
CA TYR A 36 9.46 15.44 2.08
C TYR A 36 8.01 15.00 1.85
N TYR A 37 7.45 15.32 0.69
CA TYR A 37 6.06 14.99 0.35
C TYR A 37 5.89 13.60 -0.27
N ASN A 38 6.98 12.87 -0.53
CA ASN A 38 6.89 11.54 -1.10
C ASN A 38 6.19 10.58 -0.12
N TYR A 39 5.25 9.80 -0.64
CA TYR A 39 4.35 8.91 0.06
C TYR A 39 3.44 9.56 1.12
N CYS A 40 3.33 10.90 1.12
CA CYS A 40 2.37 11.58 1.99
C CYS A 40 0.93 11.27 1.57
N LEU A 41 0.10 11.01 2.57
CA LEU A 41 -1.34 10.78 2.39
C LEU A 41 -2.09 12.09 2.17
N ILE A 42 -3.08 12.03 1.28
CA ILE A 42 -4.19 12.97 1.28
C ILE A 42 -5.14 12.52 2.38
N HIS A 43 -4.98 13.10 3.57
CA HIS A 43 -5.58 12.62 4.81
C HIS A 43 -6.91 13.31 5.13
N ASN A 44 -7.33 14.32 4.37
CA ASN A 44 -8.65 14.93 4.52
C ASN A 44 -9.17 15.39 3.15
N VAL A 45 -10.34 14.89 2.78
CA VAL A 45 -11.03 15.20 1.53
C VAL A 45 -12.48 15.53 1.86
N GLN A 46 -12.86 16.78 1.64
CA GLN A 46 -14.22 17.27 1.79
C GLN A 46 -14.77 17.65 0.42
N ARG A 47 -15.82 16.95 0.01
CA ARG A 47 -16.43 17.12 -1.30
C ARG A 47 -16.90 18.55 -1.53
N ASP A 48 -16.54 19.10 -2.68
CA ASP A 48 -16.82 20.48 -3.11
C ASP A 48 -16.32 21.55 -2.13
N PHE A 49 -15.27 21.21 -1.38
CA PHE A 49 -14.62 22.11 -0.45
C PHE A 49 -13.10 22.07 -0.61
N ILE A 50 -12.42 21.11 0.00
CA ILE A 50 -10.95 21.02 -0.01
C ILE A 50 -10.47 19.57 -0.04
N MET A 51 -9.28 19.37 -0.57
CA MET A 51 -8.40 18.26 -0.21
C MET A 51 -7.19 18.79 0.54
N GLN A 52 -6.70 18.07 1.54
CA GLN A 52 -5.58 18.47 2.38
C GLN A 52 -4.53 17.35 2.44
N ALA A 53 -3.27 17.76 2.32
CA ALA A 53 -2.11 16.89 2.29
C ALA A 53 -0.90 17.57 2.95
N GLY A 54 0.26 16.92 2.88
CA GLY A 54 1.51 17.50 3.35
C GLY A 54 1.85 17.23 4.83
N ASP A 55 1.20 16.23 5.43
CA ASP A 55 1.60 15.65 6.71
C ASP A 55 2.23 14.25 6.46
N PRO A 56 3.55 14.08 6.64
CA PRO A 56 4.21 12.78 6.47
C PRO A 56 3.73 11.71 7.44
N THR A 57 3.16 12.10 8.58
CA THR A 57 2.62 11.16 9.56
C THR A 57 1.22 10.66 9.19
N GLY A 58 0.52 11.34 8.26
CA GLY A 58 -0.86 11.04 7.88
C GLY A 58 -1.91 11.30 8.97
N THR A 59 -1.52 11.85 10.13
CA THR A 59 -2.43 12.07 11.27
C THR A 59 -3.25 13.36 11.17
N GLY A 60 -2.85 14.27 10.29
CA GLY A 60 -3.40 15.63 10.15
C GLY A 60 -2.87 16.62 11.19
N ARG A 61 -2.02 16.19 12.12
CA ARG A 61 -1.45 17.03 13.19
C ARG A 61 0.06 17.22 13.06
N GLY A 62 0.70 16.49 12.16
CA GLY A 62 2.13 16.59 11.91
C GLY A 62 2.48 17.67 10.90
N GLY A 63 3.72 17.63 10.42
CA GLY A 63 4.21 18.55 9.42
C GLY A 63 5.09 19.66 9.98
N GLU A 64 6.20 19.91 9.28
CA GLU A 64 7.23 20.87 9.67
C GLU A 64 7.71 21.61 8.45
N SER A 65 8.06 22.87 8.61
CA SER A 65 8.65 23.67 7.54
C SER A 65 10.07 23.19 7.19
N VAL A 66 10.56 23.57 6.01
CA VAL A 66 11.96 23.33 5.61
C VAL A 66 12.94 23.95 6.61
N TYR A 67 12.55 25.06 7.25
CA TYR A 67 13.39 25.77 8.22
C TYR A 67 13.68 24.93 9.46
N SER A 68 12.82 23.96 9.80
CA SER A 68 13.08 22.95 10.83
C SER A 68 14.36 22.16 10.53
N LYS A 69 14.57 21.78 9.26
CA LYS A 69 15.74 21.03 8.83
C LYS A 69 17.02 21.88 8.80
N LEU A 70 16.88 23.19 8.59
CA LEU A 70 18.01 24.11 8.48
C LEU A 70 18.45 24.67 9.85
N TYR A 71 17.50 24.95 10.74
CA TYR A 71 17.76 25.66 11.99
C TYR A 71 17.39 24.86 13.23
N GLY A 72 16.71 23.72 13.11
CA GLY A 72 16.27 22.88 14.23
C GLY A 72 14.82 23.13 14.67
N ASP A 73 14.40 22.44 15.73
CA ASP A 73 13.01 22.35 16.20
C ASP A 73 12.34 23.70 16.52
N GLN A 74 13.12 24.75 16.81
CA GLN A 74 12.59 26.09 17.04
C GLN A 74 12.01 26.74 15.76
N ALA A 75 12.41 26.25 14.58
CA ALA A 75 11.97 26.74 13.28
C ALA A 75 10.98 25.78 12.60
N ARG A 76 10.26 24.96 13.39
CA ARG A 76 9.23 24.04 12.87
C ARG A 76 8.14 24.74 12.08
N PHE A 77 7.83 25.98 12.44
CA PHE A 77 6.84 26.81 11.76
C PHE A 77 7.43 28.16 11.37
N PHE A 78 6.85 28.79 10.35
CA PHE A 78 7.21 30.14 9.90
C PHE A 78 5.98 31.04 9.82
N ASP A 79 6.20 32.34 9.93
CA ASP A 79 5.13 33.34 9.90
C ASP A 79 4.46 33.40 8.52
N LEU A 80 3.13 33.50 8.52
CA LEU A 80 2.37 33.56 7.29
C LEU A 80 2.52 34.90 6.55
N GLU A 81 2.41 34.86 5.22
CA GLU A 81 2.46 36.05 4.38
C GLU A 81 1.03 36.56 4.12
N LYS A 82 0.66 37.76 4.62
CA LYS A 82 -0.72 38.29 4.48
C LYS A 82 -0.97 39.07 3.18
N MET A 83 0.10 39.55 2.52
CA MET A 83 0.01 40.44 1.36
C MET A 83 0.81 39.90 0.17
N PRO A 84 0.29 40.01 -1.07
CA PRO A 84 -1.02 40.55 -1.45
C PRO A 84 -2.19 39.65 -1.02
N ARG A 85 -3.42 40.20 -0.95
CA ARG A 85 -4.61 39.40 -0.64
C ARG A 85 -5.07 38.63 -1.87
N ILE A 86 -4.73 37.35 -1.92
CA ILE A 86 -5.18 36.40 -2.94
C ILE A 86 -6.35 35.61 -2.34
N LYS A 87 -7.41 35.44 -3.13
CA LYS A 87 -8.69 34.88 -2.68
C LYS A 87 -8.92 33.47 -3.22
N HIS A 88 -9.59 32.62 -2.45
CA HIS A 88 -10.02 31.27 -2.85
C HIS A 88 -11.28 31.30 -3.72
N LYS A 89 -11.22 31.98 -4.87
CA LYS A 89 -12.39 32.16 -5.75
C LYS A 89 -12.69 30.93 -6.62
N LYS A 90 -11.64 30.27 -7.12
CA LYS A 90 -11.75 29.18 -8.10
C LYS A 90 -11.28 27.86 -7.52
N LYS A 91 -11.81 26.76 -8.06
CA LYS A 91 -11.27 25.41 -7.84
C LYS A 91 -9.80 25.37 -8.28
N GLY A 92 -9.02 24.52 -7.63
CA GLY A 92 -7.59 24.37 -7.88
C GLY A 92 -6.72 25.44 -7.23
N THR A 93 -7.26 26.37 -6.44
CA THR A 93 -6.43 27.27 -5.63
C THR A 93 -5.68 26.47 -4.55
N VAL A 94 -4.37 26.67 -4.43
CA VAL A 94 -3.48 25.97 -3.49
C VAL A 94 -3.06 26.92 -2.37
N SER A 95 -3.26 26.52 -1.11
CA SER A 95 -2.93 27.33 0.05
C SER A 95 -2.29 26.54 1.17
N MET A 96 -1.46 27.21 1.97
CA MET A 96 -0.78 26.61 3.10
C MET A 96 -1.68 26.62 4.34
N VAL A 97 -1.76 25.49 5.03
CA VAL A 97 -2.61 25.32 6.21
C VAL A 97 -2.01 26.08 7.39
N ASN A 98 -2.83 26.85 8.08
CA ASN A 98 -2.45 27.56 9.29
C ASN A 98 -2.56 26.60 10.49
N ASN A 99 -1.54 26.58 11.35
CA ASN A 99 -1.52 25.73 12.54
C ASN A 99 -2.36 26.29 13.72
N GLY A 100 -3.07 27.40 13.52
CA GLY A 100 -3.89 28.08 14.54
C GLY A 100 -3.19 29.24 15.24
N ASN A 101 -1.88 29.41 15.01
CA ASN A 101 -1.07 30.49 15.61
C ASN A 101 -0.56 31.50 14.57
N ASP A 102 -1.24 31.63 13.42
CA ASP A 102 -0.79 32.45 12.29
C ASP A 102 0.57 32.00 11.70
N GLN A 103 0.85 30.70 11.79
CA GLN A 103 2.07 30.10 11.26
C GLN A 103 1.79 28.91 10.34
N HIS A 104 2.77 28.63 9.48
CA HIS A 104 2.73 27.55 8.50
C HIS A 104 3.83 26.52 8.74
N GLY A 105 3.54 25.27 8.37
CA GLY A 105 4.48 24.15 8.38
C GLY A 105 4.64 23.59 6.97
N SER A 106 4.31 22.30 6.79
CA SER A 106 4.32 21.62 5.48
C SER A 106 2.94 21.32 4.92
N GLN A 107 1.89 21.39 5.74
CA GLN A 107 0.54 20.99 5.31
C GLN A 107 -0.08 22.02 4.38
N PHE A 108 -0.59 21.58 3.23
CA PHE A 108 -1.26 22.43 2.26
C PHE A 108 -2.64 21.85 1.90
N LEU A 109 -3.51 22.72 1.39
CA LEU A 109 -4.81 22.34 0.85
C LEU A 109 -4.94 22.78 -0.60
N ILE A 110 -5.74 22.05 -1.35
CA ILE A 110 -6.19 22.39 -2.70
C ILE A 110 -7.71 22.49 -2.67
N THR A 111 -8.23 23.59 -3.16
CA THR A 111 -9.68 23.83 -3.20
C THR A 111 -10.34 22.99 -4.28
N THR A 112 -11.39 22.25 -3.91
CA THR A 112 -12.26 21.50 -4.84
C THR A 112 -13.62 22.19 -5.02
N GLY A 113 -13.94 23.16 -4.15
CA GLY A 113 -15.07 24.08 -4.24
C GLY A 113 -14.72 25.45 -4.83
N GLU A 114 -15.74 26.26 -5.07
CA GLU A 114 -15.62 27.64 -5.54
C GLU A 114 -16.05 28.63 -4.46
N ASN A 115 -15.56 29.87 -4.55
CA ASN A 115 -15.95 30.99 -3.69
C ASN A 115 -15.82 30.69 -2.17
N LEU A 116 -14.68 30.13 -1.78
CA LEU A 116 -14.37 29.78 -0.39
C LEU A 116 -13.75 30.97 0.38
N ASP A 117 -14.43 32.13 0.33
CA ASP A 117 -13.92 33.40 0.86
C ASP A 117 -13.58 33.36 2.36
N TYR A 118 -14.15 32.44 3.12
CA TYR A 118 -13.86 32.28 4.55
C TYR A 118 -12.49 31.66 4.85
N LEU A 119 -11.83 31.06 3.86
CA LEU A 119 -10.44 30.62 3.97
C LEU A 119 -9.45 31.79 3.78
N ASP A 120 -9.91 32.91 3.22
CA ASP A 120 -9.06 34.06 2.90
C ASP A 120 -8.51 34.71 4.18
N GLY A 121 -7.19 34.90 4.21
CA GLY A 121 -6.50 35.53 5.34
C GLY A 121 -6.27 34.61 6.54
N VAL A 122 -6.89 33.42 6.55
CA VAL A 122 -6.56 32.32 7.47
C VAL A 122 -5.49 31.43 6.83
N HIS A 123 -5.71 31.03 5.58
CA HIS A 123 -4.80 30.21 4.78
C HIS A 123 -4.10 31.05 3.72
N THR A 124 -2.78 30.87 3.60
CA THR A 124 -1.98 31.65 2.64
C THR A 124 -2.00 30.96 1.29
N VAL A 125 -2.74 31.50 0.33
CA VAL A 125 -2.68 31.08 -1.07
C VAL A 125 -1.28 31.37 -1.60
N PHE A 126 -0.65 30.34 -2.18
CA PHE A 126 0.70 30.41 -2.74
C PHE A 126 0.81 29.80 -4.14
N GLY A 127 -0.28 29.24 -4.68
CA GLY A 127 -0.29 28.73 -6.04
C GLY A 127 -1.68 28.33 -6.53
N GLU A 128 -1.72 27.78 -7.73
CA GLU A 128 -2.92 27.25 -8.36
C GLU A 128 -2.61 26.05 -9.25
N VAL A 129 -3.56 25.12 -9.33
CA VAL A 129 -3.50 23.97 -10.24
C VAL A 129 -3.72 24.45 -11.67
N THR A 130 -2.76 24.15 -12.54
CA THR A 130 -2.81 24.49 -13.98
C THR A 130 -3.15 23.28 -14.84
N GLU A 131 -2.69 22.08 -14.45
CA GLU A 131 -3.01 20.81 -15.11
C GLU A 131 -3.35 19.74 -14.05
N GLY A 132 -4.15 18.74 -14.44
CA GLY A 132 -4.62 17.70 -13.50
C GLY A 132 -5.91 18.04 -12.74
N MET A 133 -6.73 18.97 -13.27
CA MET A 133 -8.05 19.28 -12.68
C MET A 133 -9.00 18.08 -12.70
N ASP A 134 -8.85 17.17 -13.67
CA ASP A 134 -9.56 15.89 -13.72
C ASP A 134 -9.14 14.95 -12.59
N VAL A 135 -7.84 14.88 -12.27
CA VAL A 135 -7.32 14.13 -11.11
C VAL A 135 -7.85 14.72 -9.82
N LEU A 136 -7.84 16.05 -9.69
CA LEU A 136 -8.42 16.74 -8.54
C LEU A 136 -9.91 16.44 -8.37
N ASN A 137 -10.68 16.33 -9.46
CA ASN A 137 -12.07 15.92 -9.42
C ASN A 137 -12.23 14.46 -8.96
N LYS A 138 -11.38 13.53 -9.41
CA LYS A 138 -11.38 12.14 -8.91
C LYS A 138 -11.12 12.08 -7.41
N ILE A 139 -10.17 12.88 -6.91
CA ILE A 139 -9.91 13.00 -5.47
C ILE A 139 -11.16 13.54 -4.76
N ASN A 140 -11.80 14.58 -5.29
CA ASN A 140 -13.03 15.17 -4.74
C ASN A 140 -14.21 14.19 -4.64
N GLU A 141 -14.27 13.22 -5.56
CA GLU A 141 -15.31 12.19 -5.61
C GLU A 141 -15.01 10.98 -4.71
N ALA A 142 -13.81 10.87 -4.15
CA ALA A 142 -13.40 9.75 -3.30
C ALA A 142 -14.38 9.51 -2.14
N PHE A 143 -14.58 8.23 -1.81
CA PHE A 143 -15.36 7.84 -0.66
C PHE A 143 -14.54 8.05 0.62
N VAL A 144 -15.11 8.79 1.56
CA VAL A 144 -14.44 9.16 2.81
C VAL A 144 -15.20 8.65 4.04
N ASP A 145 -14.47 8.45 5.13
CA ASP A 145 -15.03 8.11 6.43
C ASP A 145 -15.66 9.34 7.13
N LYS A 146 -16.05 9.16 8.40
CA LYS A 146 -16.68 10.23 9.19
C LYS A 146 -15.73 11.39 9.52
N ASP A 147 -14.43 11.16 9.47
CA ASP A 147 -13.38 12.13 9.74
C ASP A 147 -12.83 12.73 8.43
N PHE A 148 -13.53 12.50 7.31
CA PHE A 148 -13.19 12.95 5.96
C PHE A 148 -11.90 12.33 5.40
N VAL A 149 -11.47 11.19 5.93
CA VAL A 149 -10.29 10.48 5.39
C VAL A 149 -10.74 9.50 4.31
N PRO A 150 -10.09 9.45 3.13
CA PRO A 150 -10.41 8.49 2.09
C PRO A 150 -10.35 7.03 2.57
N PHE A 151 -11.31 6.20 2.16
CA PHE A 151 -11.30 4.76 2.45
C PHE A 151 -10.21 4.00 1.69
N GLN A 152 -9.94 4.45 0.46
CA GLN A 152 -8.80 4.02 -0.33
C GLN A 152 -7.73 5.10 -0.22
N ASP A 153 -6.50 4.70 0.13
CA ASP A 153 -5.41 5.63 0.30
C ASP A 153 -5.09 6.37 -1.00
N ILE A 154 -5.09 7.70 -0.92
CA ILE A 154 -4.60 8.56 -2.00
C ILE A 154 -3.28 9.18 -1.52
N ARG A 155 -2.22 9.02 -2.31
CA ARG A 155 -0.86 9.39 -1.93
C ARG A 155 -0.20 10.27 -2.97
N ILE A 156 0.72 11.12 -2.53
CA ILE A 156 1.67 11.80 -3.38
C ILE A 156 2.87 10.86 -3.51
N ASN A 157 3.03 10.18 -4.63
CA ASN A 157 4.13 9.23 -4.85
C ASN A 157 5.45 9.99 -4.97
N HIS A 158 5.48 10.99 -5.85
CA HIS A 158 6.67 11.79 -6.10
C HIS A 158 6.33 13.25 -6.36
N THR A 159 7.33 14.10 -6.11
CA THR A 159 7.29 15.51 -6.45
C THR A 159 8.45 15.83 -7.39
N VAL A 160 8.15 16.51 -8.49
CA VAL A 160 9.10 16.93 -9.51
C VAL A 160 9.02 18.45 -9.62
N ILE A 161 10.13 19.11 -9.37
CA ILE A 161 10.23 20.57 -9.51
C ILE A 161 10.59 20.85 -10.97
N LEU A 162 9.68 21.53 -11.69
CA LEU A 162 9.88 21.86 -13.10
C LEU A 162 10.76 23.11 -13.24
N ASP A 163 10.58 24.07 -12.34
CA ASP A 163 11.33 25.32 -12.30
C ASP A 163 11.48 25.82 -10.86
N ASP A 164 12.72 26.10 -10.43
CA ASP A 164 13.06 26.61 -9.10
C ASP A 164 13.86 27.92 -9.24
N PRO A 165 13.24 29.08 -8.94
CA PRO A 165 13.91 30.38 -9.06
C PRO A 165 14.79 30.71 -7.86
N PHE A 166 14.76 29.89 -6.79
CA PHE A 166 15.43 30.19 -5.53
C PHE A 166 16.72 29.40 -5.38
N ASP A 167 17.77 30.07 -4.89
CA ASP A 167 18.99 29.39 -4.50
C ASP A 167 18.73 28.38 -3.38
N ASP A 168 19.50 27.30 -3.39
CA ASP A 168 19.46 26.31 -2.32
C ASP A 168 20.20 26.82 -1.08
N PRO A 169 19.60 26.70 0.13
CA PRO A 169 20.34 26.93 1.35
C PRO A 169 21.47 25.88 1.48
N PRO A 170 22.66 26.28 1.97
CA PRO A 170 23.88 25.47 1.90
C PRO A 170 23.78 24.13 2.66
N ASP A 171 22.96 24.06 3.70
CA ASP A 171 22.80 22.87 4.55
C ASP A 171 21.52 22.08 4.23
N LEU A 172 20.94 22.24 3.04
CA LEU A 172 19.73 21.51 2.66
C LEU A 172 20.04 20.03 2.39
N PRO A 173 19.44 19.07 3.13
CA PRO A 173 19.70 17.65 2.95
C PRO A 173 18.93 17.10 1.74
N VAL A 174 19.43 17.34 0.54
CA VAL A 174 18.84 16.80 -0.70
C VAL A 174 19.30 15.34 -0.87
N PRO A 175 18.37 14.36 -0.88
CA PRO A 175 18.75 12.97 -1.07
C PRO A 175 19.06 12.67 -2.54
N ASP A 176 20.05 11.81 -2.80
CA ASP A 176 20.43 11.39 -4.16
C ASP A 176 19.33 10.61 -4.89
N ARG A 177 18.43 9.97 -4.13
CA ARG A 177 17.28 9.20 -4.63
C ARG A 177 16.06 9.42 -3.76
N SER A 178 14.88 9.21 -4.35
CA SER A 178 13.63 9.17 -3.57
C SER A 178 13.76 8.14 -2.44
N PRO A 179 13.47 8.52 -1.18
CA PRO A 179 13.51 7.59 -0.07
C PRO A 179 12.46 6.49 -0.28
N GLU A 180 12.78 5.29 0.18
CA GLU A 180 11.80 4.20 0.22
C GLU A 180 10.72 4.52 1.27
N PRO A 181 9.45 4.18 1.00
CA PRO A 181 8.37 4.41 1.94
C PRO A 181 8.61 3.61 3.24
N THR A 182 8.35 4.23 4.39
CA THR A 182 8.45 3.51 5.67
C THR A 182 7.30 2.52 5.82
N LYS A 183 7.49 1.50 6.66
CA LYS A 183 6.43 0.52 6.96
C LYS A 183 5.18 1.19 7.52
N GLU A 184 5.35 2.21 8.38
CA GLU A 184 4.25 2.99 8.95
C GLU A 184 3.51 3.82 7.89
N GLN A 185 4.23 4.29 6.85
CA GLN A 185 3.57 4.96 5.74
C GLN A 185 2.74 3.96 4.94
N LEU A 186 3.23 2.75 4.66
CA LEU A 186 2.50 1.75 3.86
C LEU A 186 1.34 1.09 4.61
N ASP A 187 1.48 0.88 5.93
CA ASP A 187 0.48 0.24 6.78
C ASP A 187 -0.49 1.26 7.37
N SER A 188 -1.35 1.83 6.52
CA SER A 188 -2.40 2.76 6.95
C SER A 188 -3.58 2.06 7.62
N GLY A 189 -3.63 0.72 7.60
CA GLY A 189 -4.79 -0.08 7.99
C GLY A 189 -6.02 0.14 7.09
N ARG A 190 -5.86 0.83 5.95
CA ARG A 190 -6.90 1.09 4.95
C ARG A 190 -6.61 0.37 3.64
N ILE A 191 -7.55 0.44 2.69
CA ILE A 191 -7.37 -0.13 1.36
C ILE A 191 -6.17 0.58 0.71
N GLY A 192 -5.15 -0.20 0.35
CA GLY A 192 -3.93 0.34 -0.24
C GLY A 192 -4.22 1.09 -1.54
N ALA A 193 -3.38 2.07 -1.87
CA ALA A 193 -3.51 2.80 -3.14
C ALA A 193 -3.46 1.86 -4.36
N ASP A 194 -2.69 0.78 -4.25
CA ASP A 194 -2.51 -0.25 -5.29
C ASP A 194 -3.55 -1.38 -5.21
N GLU A 195 -4.42 -1.38 -4.19
CA GLU A 195 -5.48 -2.37 -4.05
C GLU A 195 -6.69 -2.00 -4.90
N VAL A 196 -7.04 -2.88 -5.82
CA VAL A 196 -8.19 -2.69 -6.72
C VAL A 196 -9.48 -2.88 -5.92
N VAL A 197 -10.20 -1.79 -5.65
CA VAL A 197 -11.48 -1.79 -4.89
C VAL A 197 -12.58 -2.54 -5.63
N ASP A 198 -12.59 -2.48 -6.97
CA ASP A 198 -13.54 -3.17 -7.82
C ASP A 198 -12.89 -4.33 -8.57
N ASP A 199 -13.01 -5.52 -8.00
CA ASP A 199 -12.51 -6.75 -8.58
C ASP A 199 -13.44 -7.32 -9.66
N THR A 200 -14.49 -6.60 -10.04
CA THR A 200 -15.61 -7.05 -10.90
C THR A 200 -15.77 -6.24 -12.19
N ASP A 201 -15.21 -5.04 -12.27
CA ASP A 201 -15.39 -4.19 -13.45
C ASP A 201 -14.65 -4.76 -14.69
N GLY A 202 -15.42 -5.10 -15.73
CA GLY A 202 -14.92 -5.63 -17.01
C GLY A 202 -14.70 -7.15 -17.09
N LYS A 203 -14.98 -7.93 -16.04
CA LYS A 203 -14.83 -9.39 -16.07
C LYS A 203 -16.09 -10.08 -16.57
N GLY A 204 -15.91 -11.10 -17.41
CA GLY A 204 -17.01 -11.96 -17.87
C GLY A 204 -17.63 -12.74 -16.69
N ALA A 205 -18.90 -13.14 -16.81
CA ALA A 205 -19.61 -13.86 -15.75
C ALA A 205 -18.88 -15.12 -15.24
N GLU A 206 -18.10 -15.79 -16.10
CA GLU A 206 -17.30 -16.97 -15.73
C GLU A 206 -16.11 -16.64 -14.82
N GLU A 207 -15.37 -15.55 -15.08
CA GLU A 207 -14.21 -15.15 -14.25
C GLU A 207 -14.64 -14.69 -12.84
N LEU A 208 -15.85 -14.12 -12.75
CA LEU A 208 -16.48 -13.75 -11.48
C LEU A 208 -16.84 -14.98 -10.64
N GLU A 209 -17.37 -16.03 -11.27
CA GLU A 209 -17.74 -17.28 -10.59
C GLU A 209 -16.50 -18.05 -10.08
N GLU A 210 -15.42 -18.04 -10.86
CA GLU A 210 -14.15 -18.67 -10.47
C GLU A 210 -13.50 -17.96 -9.27
N LYS A 211 -13.49 -16.62 -9.27
CA LYS A 211 -13.02 -15.83 -8.13
C LYS A 211 -13.89 -16.00 -6.88
N LEU A 212 -15.21 -16.12 -7.04
CA LEU A 212 -16.13 -16.41 -5.95
C LEU A 212 -15.83 -17.77 -5.32
N LYS A 213 -15.60 -18.81 -6.14
CA LYS A 213 -15.19 -20.14 -5.67
C LYS A 213 -13.85 -20.12 -4.94
N GLU A 214 -12.87 -19.37 -5.43
CA GLU A 214 -11.59 -19.22 -4.72
C GLU A 214 -11.74 -18.49 -3.38
N LYS A 215 -12.54 -17.41 -3.33
CA LYS A 215 -12.82 -16.69 -2.08
C LYS A 215 -13.58 -17.58 -1.10
N GLU A 216 -14.61 -18.30 -1.55
CA GLU A 216 -15.35 -19.26 -0.73
C GLU A 216 -14.44 -20.36 -0.20
N ALA A 217 -13.55 -20.92 -1.03
CA ALA A 217 -12.58 -21.93 -0.61
C ALA A 217 -11.60 -21.38 0.44
N LYS A 218 -11.13 -20.13 0.28
CA LYS A 218 -10.26 -19.46 1.27
C LYS A 218 -11.00 -19.19 2.57
N THR A 219 -12.22 -18.65 2.52
CA THR A 219 -13.02 -18.39 3.73
C THR A 219 -13.38 -19.70 4.44
N GLN A 220 -13.68 -20.75 3.70
CA GLN A 220 -13.93 -22.08 4.25
C GLN A 220 -12.66 -22.67 4.89
N ALA A 221 -11.49 -22.51 4.27
CA ALA A 221 -10.21 -22.93 4.85
C ALA A 221 -9.93 -22.21 6.18
N ILE A 222 -10.11 -20.89 6.23
CA ILE A 222 -9.95 -20.09 7.46
C ILE A 222 -10.97 -20.53 8.53
N LEU A 223 -12.21 -20.80 8.15
CA LEU A 223 -13.22 -21.33 9.08
C LEU A 223 -12.82 -22.69 9.66
N LEU A 224 -12.29 -23.60 8.83
CA LEU A 224 -11.79 -24.89 9.33
C LEU A 224 -10.54 -24.74 10.22
N GLU A 225 -9.67 -23.79 9.92
CA GLU A 225 -8.50 -23.44 10.74
C GLU A 225 -8.93 -22.91 12.13
N MET A 226 -9.90 -21.99 12.17
CA MET A 226 -10.45 -21.47 13.44
C MET A 226 -11.19 -22.54 14.26
N VAL A 227 -11.77 -23.53 13.60
CA VAL A 227 -12.41 -24.69 14.24
C VAL A 227 -11.36 -25.72 14.73
N GLY A 228 -10.10 -25.57 14.33
CA GLY A 228 -8.96 -26.37 14.80
C GLY A 228 -8.77 -27.71 14.06
N ASP A 229 -9.42 -27.89 12.91
CA ASP A 229 -9.41 -29.15 12.16
C ASP A 229 -8.23 -29.26 11.16
N LEU A 230 -7.45 -28.20 10.94
CA LEU A 230 -6.27 -28.18 10.06
C LEU A 230 -5.07 -27.53 10.77
N PRO A 231 -3.85 -28.11 10.69
CA PRO A 231 -2.63 -27.43 11.13
C PRO A 231 -2.22 -26.32 10.13
N ASP A 232 -1.55 -25.29 10.64
CA ASP A 232 -1.07 -24.11 9.89
C ASP A 232 -0.43 -24.46 8.53
N ALA A 233 -0.81 -23.73 7.48
CA ALA A 233 -0.35 -23.93 6.10
C ALA A 233 1.18 -23.78 5.91
N ASP A 234 1.88 -23.17 6.86
CA ASP A 234 3.33 -22.91 6.81
C ASP A 234 4.19 -23.95 7.56
N VAL A 235 3.59 -24.99 8.14
CA VAL A 235 4.35 -26.06 8.81
C VAL A 235 4.89 -27.02 7.75
N LYS A 236 6.18 -26.87 7.42
CA LYS A 236 6.92 -27.85 6.60
C LYS A 236 6.73 -29.24 7.24
N PRO A 237 6.18 -30.24 6.53
CA PRO A 237 6.00 -31.56 7.10
C PRO A 237 7.36 -32.11 7.52
N PRO A 238 7.43 -32.84 8.65
CA PRO A 238 8.68 -33.38 9.15
C PRO A 238 9.34 -34.28 8.09
N GLU A 239 10.68 -34.21 7.99
CA GLU A 239 11.44 -34.75 6.86
C GLU A 239 11.41 -36.29 6.75
N ASN A 240 10.85 -36.97 7.76
CA ASN A 240 10.66 -38.41 7.82
C ASN A 240 9.28 -38.89 7.33
N VAL A 241 8.38 -37.97 6.93
CA VAL A 241 7.03 -38.30 6.45
C VAL A 241 6.93 -38.07 4.94
N LEU A 242 6.60 -39.14 4.22
CA LEU A 242 6.32 -39.14 2.79
C LEU A 242 4.81 -39.06 2.54
N PHE A 243 4.40 -38.07 1.76
CA PHE A 243 3.03 -37.93 1.28
C PHE A 243 2.88 -38.52 -0.12
N VAL A 244 1.93 -39.44 -0.30
CA VAL A 244 1.65 -40.12 -1.57
C VAL A 244 0.23 -39.80 -2.02
N CYS A 245 0.08 -39.16 -3.18
CA CYS A 245 -1.23 -38.85 -3.80
C CYS A 245 -1.53 -39.76 -4.99
N LYS A 246 -2.79 -39.69 -5.47
CA LYS A 246 -3.27 -40.38 -6.68
C LYS A 246 -3.13 -41.89 -6.58
N LEU A 247 -3.36 -42.42 -5.39
CA LEU A 247 -3.46 -43.87 -5.18
C LEU A 247 -4.70 -44.41 -5.87
N ASN A 248 -4.65 -45.67 -6.26
CA ASN A 248 -5.83 -46.36 -6.73
C ASN A 248 -6.78 -46.57 -5.53
N PRO A 249 -8.09 -46.35 -5.65
CA PRO A 249 -9.06 -46.57 -4.57
C PRO A 249 -9.02 -47.98 -3.95
N VAL A 250 -8.51 -48.97 -4.70
CA VAL A 250 -8.40 -50.36 -4.28
C VAL A 250 -7.10 -50.66 -3.51
N THR A 251 -6.13 -49.74 -3.51
CA THR A 251 -4.84 -49.90 -2.83
C THR A 251 -5.04 -49.98 -1.31
N THR A 252 -4.42 -50.98 -0.68
CA THR A 252 -4.42 -51.13 0.78
C THR A 252 -3.13 -50.59 1.40
N ASP A 253 -3.18 -50.37 2.71
CA ASP A 253 -2.05 -49.99 3.56
C ASP A 253 -0.91 -51.02 3.47
N GLU A 254 -1.24 -52.31 3.46
CA GLU A 254 -0.27 -53.41 3.28
C GLU A 254 0.46 -53.32 1.92
N ASP A 255 -0.25 -52.97 0.84
CA ASP A 255 0.36 -52.83 -0.49
C ASP A 255 1.44 -51.75 -0.51
N LEU A 256 1.16 -50.63 0.16
CA LEU A 256 2.11 -49.52 0.26
C LEU A 256 3.30 -49.89 1.15
N GLU A 257 3.07 -50.58 2.26
CA GLU A 257 4.14 -51.05 3.12
C GLU A 257 5.11 -51.99 2.37
N ILE A 258 4.58 -52.89 1.54
CA ILE A 258 5.39 -53.78 0.68
C ILE A 258 6.21 -53.00 -0.36
N ILE A 259 5.62 -51.97 -0.97
CA ILE A 259 6.31 -51.16 -1.98
C ILE A 259 7.42 -50.32 -1.33
N PHE A 260 7.12 -49.69 -0.21
CA PHE A 260 7.99 -48.69 0.41
C PHE A 260 9.02 -49.27 1.38
N SER A 261 8.80 -50.48 1.92
CA SER A 261 9.78 -51.19 2.76
C SER A 261 11.09 -51.49 2.02
N ARG A 262 11.09 -51.44 0.69
CA ARG A 262 12.30 -51.55 -0.14
C ARG A 262 13.22 -50.34 -0.02
N PHE A 263 12.71 -49.19 0.41
CA PHE A 263 13.47 -47.95 0.55
C PHE A 263 13.93 -47.67 1.98
N GLY A 264 13.33 -48.33 2.97
CA GLY A 264 13.68 -48.16 4.38
C GLY A 264 12.75 -48.88 5.34
N CYS A 265 13.07 -48.83 6.64
CA CYS A 265 12.16 -49.32 7.68
C CYS A 265 11.01 -48.33 7.88
N ILE A 266 9.78 -48.81 7.67
CA ILE A 266 8.55 -48.03 7.83
C ILE A 266 8.11 -48.11 9.29
N LYS A 267 7.82 -46.97 9.89
CA LYS A 267 7.28 -46.84 11.25
C LYS A 267 5.75 -46.83 11.23
N SER A 268 5.15 -46.14 10.27
CA SER A 268 3.70 -46.12 10.07
C SER A 268 3.37 -45.90 8.58
N CYS A 269 2.31 -46.54 8.10
CA CYS A 269 1.79 -46.36 6.75
C CYS A 269 0.27 -46.32 6.83
N GLU A 270 -0.31 -45.14 6.58
CA GLU A 270 -1.75 -44.92 6.75
C GLU A 270 -2.35 -44.33 5.48
N ILE A 271 -3.30 -45.07 4.89
CA ILE A 271 -4.18 -44.56 3.85
C ILE A 271 -5.33 -43.82 4.51
N ILE A 272 -5.53 -42.57 4.13
CA ILE A 272 -6.60 -41.77 4.70
C ILE A 272 -7.92 -42.14 4.05
N ARG A 273 -8.92 -42.41 4.89
CA ARG A 273 -10.24 -42.88 4.50
C ARG A 273 -11.30 -41.87 4.95
N ASP A 274 -12.38 -41.77 4.20
CA ASP A 274 -13.53 -40.97 4.59
C ASP A 274 -14.14 -41.54 5.88
N TRP A 275 -14.34 -40.68 6.88
CA TRP A 275 -14.82 -41.10 8.20
C TRP A 275 -16.28 -41.58 8.22
N LYS A 276 -17.08 -41.23 7.19
CA LYS A 276 -18.48 -41.66 7.05
C LYS A 276 -18.62 -42.91 6.20
N THR A 277 -17.90 -42.99 5.07
CA THR A 277 -18.06 -44.09 4.10
C THR A 277 -16.99 -45.18 4.24
N GLY A 278 -15.85 -44.89 4.86
CA GLY A 278 -14.70 -45.79 4.95
C GLY A 278 -13.92 -45.95 3.64
N ASP A 279 -14.32 -45.23 2.60
CA ASP A 279 -13.68 -45.27 1.28
C ASP A 279 -12.31 -44.57 1.32
N SER A 280 -11.36 -45.08 0.55
CA SER A 280 -10.03 -44.48 0.41
C SER A 280 -10.14 -43.10 -0.24
N LEU A 281 -9.60 -42.07 0.41
CA LEU A 281 -9.47 -40.73 -0.16
C LEU A 281 -8.30 -40.62 -1.15
N CYS A 282 -7.69 -41.75 -1.53
CA CYS A 282 -6.67 -41.88 -2.56
C CYS A 282 -5.35 -41.12 -2.26
N TYR A 283 -5.06 -40.89 -0.97
CA TYR A 283 -3.77 -40.43 -0.49
C TYR A 283 -3.36 -41.13 0.81
N ALA A 284 -2.05 -41.17 1.05
CA ALA A 284 -1.46 -41.84 2.20
C ALA A 284 -0.27 -41.07 2.78
N PHE A 285 -0.01 -41.30 4.06
CA PHE A 285 1.18 -40.84 4.76
C PHE A 285 2.03 -42.05 5.17
N ILE A 286 3.32 -41.99 4.87
CA ILE A 286 4.29 -43.04 5.19
C ILE A 286 5.40 -42.42 6.01
N GLU A 287 5.54 -42.84 7.26
CA GLU A 287 6.60 -42.40 8.17
C GLU A 287 7.73 -43.43 8.18
N PHE A 288 8.97 -42.98 7.92
CA PHE A 288 10.16 -43.84 8.02
C PHE A 288 10.81 -43.70 9.41
N GLU A 289 11.45 -44.78 9.87
CA GLU A 289 12.19 -44.77 11.15
C GLU A 289 13.45 -43.88 11.10
N LYS A 290 14.04 -43.68 9.92
CA LYS A 290 15.31 -42.95 9.73
C LYS A 290 15.26 -41.97 8.56
N ASP A 291 15.81 -40.77 8.78
CA ASP A 291 15.90 -39.71 7.76
C ASP A 291 16.77 -40.09 6.54
N ALA A 292 17.72 -41.03 6.70
CA ALA A 292 18.60 -41.49 5.62
C ALA A 292 17.86 -42.33 4.55
N ASP A 293 16.76 -42.99 4.93
CA ASP A 293 15.99 -43.86 4.05
C ASP A 293 15.11 -43.02 3.08
N PHE A 294 14.69 -41.83 3.53
CA PHE A 294 14.00 -40.82 2.71
C PHE A 294 14.87 -40.32 1.54
N PHE A 295 16.19 -40.22 1.75
CA PHE A 295 17.15 -39.76 0.73
C PHE A 295 17.29 -40.73 -0.45
N LEU A 296 17.13 -42.04 -0.24
CA LEU A 296 17.24 -43.06 -1.29
C LEU A 296 16.11 -42.91 -2.33
N TYR A 297 14.90 -42.62 -1.86
CA TYR A 297 13.73 -42.39 -2.71
C TYR A 297 13.84 -41.09 -3.52
N HIS A 298 14.33 -40.01 -2.90
CA HIS A 298 14.52 -38.73 -3.59
C HIS A 298 15.62 -38.79 -4.67
N CYS A 299 16.70 -39.56 -4.42
CA CYS A 299 17.73 -39.83 -5.43
C CYS A 299 17.20 -40.60 -6.65
N LEU A 300 16.32 -41.58 -6.45
CA LEU A 300 15.73 -42.37 -7.54
C LEU A 300 14.71 -41.56 -8.39
N LYS A 301 13.94 -40.64 -7.80
CA LYS A 301 13.06 -39.73 -8.57
C LYS A 301 13.84 -38.80 -9.51
N LYS A 302 15.05 -38.37 -9.13
CA LYS A 302 15.95 -37.59 -10.01
C LYS A 302 16.53 -38.41 -11.17
N VAL A 303 16.63 -39.73 -11.04
CA VAL A 303 17.13 -40.62 -12.11
C VAL A 303 15.99 -41.04 -13.06
N SER A 304 14.78 -41.28 -12.55
CA SER A 304 13.63 -41.73 -13.36
C SER A 304 13.04 -40.65 -14.27
N SER A 305 13.21 -39.36 -13.93
CA SER A 305 12.76 -38.23 -14.76
C SER A 305 13.57 -38.02 -16.05
N ARG A 306 14.61 -38.82 -16.31
CA ARG A 306 15.35 -38.82 -17.60
C ARG A 306 14.91 -39.88 -18.61
N ASN A 307 14.02 -40.82 -18.25
CA ASN A 307 13.68 -41.97 -19.11
C ASN A 307 12.20 -42.09 -19.50
N TRP A 308 11.44 -40.99 -19.39
CA TRP A 308 10.11 -40.88 -20.02
C TRP A 308 10.03 -39.55 -20.80
N GLN A 309 10.72 -39.52 -21.94
CA GLN A 309 10.40 -38.70 -23.11
C GLN A 309 10.19 -39.63 -24.29
#